data_AF-A0A383CUP7-F1
#
_entry.id   AF-A0A383CUP7-F1
#
_cell.length_a   1.000
_cell.length_b   1.000
_cell.length_c   1.000
_cell.angle_alpha   90.00
_cell.angle_beta   90.00
_cell.angle_gamma   90.00
#
_symmetry.space_group_name_H-M   'P 1'
#
loop_
_entity.id
_entity.type
_entity.pdbx_description
1 polymer ?
#
loop_
_entity_poly.entity_id
_entity_poly.type
_entity_poly.pdbx_seq_one_letter_code
_entity_poly.pdbx_strand_id
1 'polypeptide(L)'
;MLSSEWPYDRRNKEADLPGAMPLVREFCRKTKSSSFTTPRKRRFETGSGKYRSHWLTADFSKEGSGVTMFAYEFAKALNRPGIPQGFITMSSGRGGRNRQLSSPLSWTSFQGVRNVKNPAFKPRLEELFLQFPSSGVAKKAAASHLEEVKVFTQSITEAGKRGADPSSFALKAPSFPEAGKSGTVPSDTIPTYAYNWCVSPLTPMGVAGVIWVPSESNLGEDPDHYAAELETYAKSLP
;
A
#
# COMPACT_ATOMS: atom_id res chain seq x y z
N MET A 1 -9.02 -4.73 -22.01
CA MET A 1 -9.07 -5.00 -20.56
C MET A 1 -7.82 -5.74 -20.16
N LEU A 2 -7.08 -5.23 -19.17
CA LEU A 2 -5.94 -5.92 -18.55
C LEU A 2 -6.49 -7.13 -17.78
N SER A 3 -6.47 -8.32 -18.38
CA SER A 3 -7.07 -9.49 -17.78
C SER A 3 -6.11 -10.10 -16.76
N SER A 4 -6.64 -10.47 -15.60
CA SER A 4 -5.94 -11.32 -14.62
C SER A 4 -6.01 -12.80 -15.01
N GLU A 5 -6.38 -13.06 -16.27
CA GLU A 5 -6.56 -14.40 -16.79
C GLU A 5 -5.19 -15.02 -17.09
N TRP A 6 -5.21 -16.34 -17.19
CA TRP A 6 -4.05 -17.11 -17.57
C TRP A 6 -3.76 -16.94 -19.07
N PRO A 7 -2.49 -17.00 -19.50
CA PRO A 7 -2.12 -16.99 -20.92
C PRO A 7 -2.57 -18.23 -21.70
N TYR A 8 -3.31 -19.14 -21.06
CA TYR A 8 -3.89 -20.34 -21.65
C TYR A 8 -5.24 -20.64 -20.99
N ASP A 9 -6.11 -21.38 -21.69
CA ASP A 9 -7.40 -21.78 -21.13
C ASP A 9 -7.21 -22.94 -20.14
N ARG A 10 -7.38 -22.65 -18.85
CA ARG A 10 -7.30 -23.65 -17.77
C ARG A 10 -8.38 -24.72 -17.82
N ARG A 11 -9.47 -24.51 -18.55
CA ARG A 11 -10.57 -25.48 -18.68
C ARG A 11 -10.31 -26.49 -19.79
N ASN A 12 -9.44 -26.14 -20.73
CA ASN A 12 -9.03 -27.02 -21.81
C ASN A 12 -7.83 -27.86 -21.36
N LYS A 13 -8.05 -29.17 -21.18
CA LYS A 13 -7.01 -30.12 -20.74
C LYS A 13 -5.97 -30.43 -21.82
N GLU A 14 -6.25 -30.07 -23.07
CA GLU A 14 -5.40 -30.29 -24.23
C GLU A 14 -4.69 -29.01 -24.69
N ALA A 15 -4.85 -27.89 -23.97
CA ALA A 15 -4.19 -26.65 -24.32
C ALA A 15 -2.68 -26.73 -24.10
N ASP A 16 -1.91 -26.29 -25.10
CA ASP A 16 -0.47 -26.14 -24.97
C ASP A 16 -0.12 -25.10 -23.91
N LEU A 17 0.81 -25.47 -23.02
CA LEU A 17 1.30 -24.54 -22.01
C LEU A 17 2.23 -23.49 -22.65
N PRO A 18 2.17 -22.23 -22.20
CA PRO A 18 3.12 -21.22 -22.63
C PRO A 18 4.55 -21.58 -22.26
N GLY A 19 5.51 -21.16 -23.09
CA GLY A 19 6.93 -21.38 -22.85
C GLY A 19 7.41 -20.69 -21.56
N ALA A 20 8.22 -21.38 -20.76
CA ALA A 20 8.72 -20.81 -19.52
C ALA A 20 9.65 -19.61 -19.75
N MET A 21 9.45 -18.53 -19.00
CA MET A 21 10.34 -17.36 -18.98
C MET A 21 10.93 -17.19 -17.56
N PRO A 22 12.05 -17.88 -17.26
CA PRO A 22 12.57 -17.99 -15.89
C PRO A 22 13.12 -16.69 -15.30
N LEU A 23 13.22 -15.62 -16.09
CA LEU A 23 13.61 -14.29 -15.64
C LEU A 23 12.42 -13.32 -15.49
N VAL A 24 11.21 -13.77 -15.82
CA VAL A 24 9.98 -12.99 -15.68
C VAL A 24 9.32 -13.29 -14.34
N ARG A 25 8.99 -12.25 -13.58
CA ARG A 25 8.33 -12.35 -12.28
C ARG A 25 7.11 -11.44 -12.20
N GLU A 26 6.06 -11.87 -11.51
CA GLU A 26 4.90 -11.02 -11.23
C GLU A 26 4.62 -11.00 -9.73
N PHE A 27 4.56 -9.81 -9.15
CA PHE A 27 4.10 -9.62 -7.79
C PHE A 27 2.58 -9.53 -7.75
N CYS A 28 1.97 -10.41 -6.97
CA CYS A 28 0.53 -10.39 -6.72
C CYS A 28 0.23 -10.13 -5.24
N ARG A 29 -0.59 -9.11 -4.97
CA ARG A 29 -1.13 -8.82 -3.64
C ARG A 29 -2.49 -9.52 -3.45
N LYS A 30 -2.63 -10.44 -2.48
CA LYS A 30 -3.93 -11.09 -2.22
C LYS A 30 -4.92 -10.16 -1.49
N THR A 31 -6.14 -10.13 -2.03
CA THR A 31 -7.21 -9.11 -1.87
C THR A 31 -7.78 -8.87 -0.48
N LYS A 32 -7.57 -9.73 0.52
CA LYS A 32 -8.06 -9.45 1.89
C LYS A 32 -7.02 -8.78 2.80
N SER A 33 -5.76 -8.69 2.37
CA SER A 33 -4.74 -7.89 3.07
C SER A 33 -4.98 -6.39 2.91
N SER A 34 -5.77 -5.99 1.91
CA SER A 34 -5.95 -4.59 1.54
C SER A 34 -6.95 -3.86 2.41
N SER A 35 -7.89 -4.55 3.08
CA SER A 35 -8.91 -3.94 3.96
C SER A 35 -8.42 -3.41 5.32
N PHE A 36 -7.12 -3.47 5.59
CA PHE A 36 -6.55 -3.06 6.88
C PHE A 36 -5.65 -1.83 6.71
N THR A 37 -5.99 -0.74 7.41
CA THR A 37 -5.24 0.54 7.41
C THR A 37 -3.87 0.42 8.06
N THR A 38 -3.76 -0.46 9.06
CA THR A 38 -2.54 -0.83 9.78
C THR A 38 -2.56 -2.35 10.04
N PRO A 39 -1.40 -3.02 10.14
CA PRO A 39 -1.35 -4.44 10.45
C PRO A 39 -1.96 -4.70 11.84
N ARG A 40 -3.17 -5.28 11.91
CA ARG A 40 -3.83 -5.59 13.20
C ARG A 40 -3.06 -6.63 14.03
N LYS A 41 -2.08 -7.32 13.44
CA LYS A 41 -1.11 -8.18 14.12
C LYS A 41 0.23 -8.10 13.38
N ARG A 42 1.34 -7.82 14.10
CA ARG A 42 2.70 -8.17 13.64
C ARG A 42 2.77 -9.64 13.15
N ARG A 43 1.93 -10.53 13.71
CA ARG A 43 1.81 -11.94 13.28
C ARG A 43 1.16 -12.20 11.91
N PHE A 44 0.66 -11.19 11.19
CA PHE A 44 0.32 -11.38 9.77
C PHE A 44 1.59 -11.61 8.91
N GLU A 45 2.77 -11.21 9.42
CA GLU A 45 4.09 -11.39 8.78
C GLU A 45 4.49 -12.87 8.63
N THR A 46 3.84 -13.82 9.32
CA THR A 46 4.15 -15.26 9.23
C THR A 46 2.94 -16.18 9.06
N GLY A 47 1.74 -15.67 8.75
CA GLY A 47 0.52 -16.47 8.60
C GLY A 47 0.41 -17.25 7.27
N SER A 48 -0.04 -18.50 7.31
CA SER A 48 -0.25 -19.40 6.16
C SER A 48 -1.39 -18.95 5.22
N GLY A 49 -1.23 -19.14 3.91
CA GLY A 49 -2.34 -19.16 2.93
C GLY A 49 -2.80 -17.80 2.37
N LYS A 50 -4.10 -17.47 2.57
CA LYS A 50 -4.91 -16.52 1.77
C LYS A 50 -4.51 -15.03 1.83
N TYR A 51 -3.55 -14.66 2.68
CA TYR A 51 -3.22 -13.26 2.98
C TYR A 51 -1.78 -12.84 2.62
N ARG A 52 -0.97 -13.75 2.08
CA ARG A 52 0.40 -13.42 1.65
C ARG A 52 0.39 -12.87 0.23
N SER A 53 1.09 -11.74 0.05
CA SER A 53 1.59 -11.37 -1.27
C SER A 53 2.71 -12.33 -1.67
N HIS A 54 2.86 -12.60 -2.96
CA HIS A 54 3.89 -13.50 -3.45
C HIS A 54 4.37 -13.12 -4.84
N TRP A 55 5.58 -13.57 -5.16
CA TRP A 55 6.14 -13.50 -6.50
C TRP A 55 5.82 -14.78 -7.26
N LEU A 56 5.22 -14.63 -8.43
CA LEU A 56 5.02 -15.69 -9.41
C LEU A 56 6.17 -15.65 -10.41
N THR A 57 6.65 -16.83 -10.80
CA THR A 57 7.55 -16.98 -11.95
C THR A 57 6.69 -17.31 -13.16
N ALA A 58 7.08 -16.86 -14.36
CA ALA A 58 6.46 -17.29 -15.61
C ALA A 58 6.87 -18.73 -15.95
N ASP A 59 6.54 -19.64 -15.05
CA ASP A 59 6.71 -21.09 -15.13
C ASP A 59 5.32 -21.68 -14.96
N PHE A 60 4.81 -22.31 -16.02
CA PHE A 60 3.47 -22.89 -16.09
C PHE A 60 3.49 -24.41 -15.85
N SER A 61 4.61 -24.96 -15.38
CA SER A 61 4.81 -26.41 -15.18
C SER A 61 3.94 -27.02 -14.08
N LYS A 62 3.42 -26.22 -13.15
CA LYS A 62 2.52 -26.66 -12.08
C LYS A 62 1.20 -25.90 -12.13
N GLU A 63 0.12 -26.57 -11.76
CA GLU A 63 -1.18 -25.90 -11.65
C GLU A 63 -1.13 -24.77 -10.61
N GLY A 64 -1.55 -23.57 -11.01
CA GLY A 64 -1.50 -22.38 -10.16
C GLY A 64 -0.14 -21.70 -10.08
N SER A 65 0.86 -22.16 -10.84
CA SER A 65 2.12 -21.44 -11.10
C SER A 65 2.13 -20.81 -12.49
N GLY A 66 2.70 -19.61 -12.59
CA GLY A 66 2.72 -18.82 -13.82
C GLY A 66 2.29 -17.37 -13.57
N VAL A 67 2.59 -16.50 -14.53
CA VAL A 67 2.18 -15.08 -14.51
C VAL A 67 0.91 -14.88 -15.32
N THR A 68 0.24 -13.74 -15.13
CA THR A 68 -0.94 -13.35 -15.91
C THR A 68 -0.62 -13.23 -17.39
N MET A 69 -1.66 -13.35 -18.23
CA MET A 69 -1.54 -13.20 -19.68
C MET A 69 -0.89 -11.88 -20.10
N PHE A 70 -1.21 -10.79 -19.39
CA PHE A 70 -0.60 -9.50 -19.64
C PHE A 70 0.91 -9.52 -19.37
N ALA A 71 1.34 -9.98 -18.20
CA ALA A 71 2.76 -10.04 -17.84
C ALA A 71 3.53 -10.94 -18.82
N TYR A 72 2.93 -12.05 -19.23
CA TYR A 72 3.50 -12.98 -20.20
C TYR A 72 3.69 -12.34 -21.58
N GLU A 73 2.62 -11.85 -22.20
CA GLU A 73 2.69 -11.29 -23.56
C GLU A 73 3.51 -10.00 -23.60
N PHE A 74 3.46 -9.18 -22.55
CA PHE A 74 4.31 -8.01 -22.46
C PHE A 74 5.79 -8.40 -22.43
N ALA A 75 6.18 -9.34 -21.56
CA ALA A 75 7.58 -9.75 -21.45
C ALA A 75 8.10 -10.37 -22.75
N LYS A 76 7.24 -11.16 -23.41
CA LYS A 76 7.51 -11.74 -24.72
C LYS A 76 7.68 -10.67 -25.80
N ALA A 77 6.85 -9.63 -25.80
CA ALA A 77 6.96 -8.50 -26.74
C ALA A 77 8.21 -7.65 -26.48
N LEU A 78 8.55 -7.41 -25.20
CA LEU A 78 9.75 -6.64 -24.83
C LEU A 78 11.04 -7.38 -25.21
N ASN A 79 11.02 -8.72 -25.19
CA ASN A 79 12.08 -9.62 -25.66
C ASN A 79 13.50 -9.21 -25.23
N ARG A 80 13.71 -9.04 -23.92
CA ARG A 80 15.03 -8.68 -23.36
C ARG A 80 15.74 -9.93 -22.81
N PRO A 81 16.60 -10.59 -23.60
CA PRO A 81 17.33 -11.76 -23.14
C PRO A 81 18.29 -11.42 -22.00
N GLY A 82 18.36 -12.30 -21.00
CA GLY A 82 19.27 -12.16 -19.85
C GLY A 82 18.92 -11.06 -18.84
N ILE A 83 17.88 -10.26 -19.12
CA ILE A 83 17.45 -9.15 -18.27
C ILE A 83 16.21 -9.59 -17.48
N PRO A 84 16.23 -9.60 -16.14
CA PRO A 84 15.04 -9.94 -15.39
C PRO A 84 13.98 -8.86 -15.48
N GLN A 85 12.75 -9.29 -15.74
CA GLN A 85 11.58 -8.44 -15.95
C GLN A 85 10.55 -8.72 -14.88
N GLY A 86 9.91 -7.68 -14.35
CA GLY A 86 9.05 -7.80 -13.20
C GLY A 86 7.82 -6.92 -13.33
N PHE A 87 6.70 -7.52 -12.97
CA PHE A 87 5.38 -6.93 -13.09
C PHE A 87 4.79 -6.78 -11.70
N ILE A 88 4.17 -5.64 -11.41
CA ILE A 88 3.38 -5.48 -10.19
C ILE A 88 1.92 -5.39 -10.63
N THR A 89 1.18 -6.48 -10.41
CA THR A 89 -0.24 -6.55 -10.79
C THR A 89 -1.08 -6.33 -9.55
N MET A 90 -1.80 -5.21 -9.55
CA MET A 90 -2.61 -4.76 -8.43
C MET A 90 -4.08 -5.10 -8.70
N SER A 91 -4.60 -6.12 -8.01
CA SER A 91 -6.03 -6.43 -8.04
C SER A 91 -6.87 -5.48 -7.16
N SER A 92 -6.24 -4.63 -6.35
CA SER A 92 -6.90 -3.60 -5.55
C SER A 92 -7.54 -2.56 -6.45
N GLY A 93 -8.78 -2.18 -6.12
CA GLY A 93 -9.58 -1.20 -6.87
C GLY A 93 -10.61 -1.80 -7.83
N ARG A 94 -10.63 -3.12 -8.10
CA ARG A 94 -11.71 -3.73 -8.89
C ARG A 94 -13.00 -3.81 -8.07
N GLY A 95 -13.94 -2.91 -8.37
CA GLY A 95 -15.39 -3.05 -8.18
C GLY A 95 -15.87 -3.43 -6.78
N GLY A 96 -16.44 -2.48 -6.05
CA GLY A 96 -17.12 -2.72 -4.77
C GLY A 96 -17.15 -1.49 -3.87
N ARG A 97 -17.77 -1.62 -2.67
CA ARG A 97 -17.87 -0.53 -1.69
C ARG A 97 -16.51 -0.05 -1.13
N ASN A 98 -15.45 -0.86 -1.25
CA ASN A 98 -14.09 -0.49 -0.85
C ASN A 98 -13.29 -0.04 -2.08
N ARG A 99 -13.42 1.24 -2.46
CA ARG A 99 -12.57 1.90 -3.45
C ARG A 99 -11.18 2.08 -2.86
N GLN A 100 -10.32 1.08 -3.03
CA GLN A 100 -8.94 1.16 -2.57
C GLN A 100 -8.05 1.65 -3.69
N LEU A 101 -7.34 2.73 -3.42
CA LEU A 101 -6.39 3.35 -4.32
C LEU A 101 -5.03 2.67 -4.14
N SER A 102 -4.51 2.14 -5.24
CA SER A 102 -3.14 1.65 -5.31
C SER A 102 -2.22 2.81 -5.72
N SER A 103 -2.06 3.79 -4.83
CA SER A 103 -1.22 4.97 -5.08
C SER A 103 0.24 4.56 -5.28
N PRO A 104 0.92 4.89 -6.40
CA PRO A 104 2.36 4.65 -6.56
C PRO A 104 3.20 5.22 -5.39
N LEU A 105 2.75 6.30 -4.76
CA LEU A 105 3.42 6.89 -3.60
C LEU A 105 3.44 5.94 -2.39
N SER A 106 2.40 5.13 -2.19
CA SER A 106 2.36 4.10 -1.14
C SER A 106 3.41 2.99 -1.35
N TRP A 107 3.87 2.80 -2.60
CA TRP A 107 4.90 1.85 -3.02
C TRP A 107 6.29 2.46 -3.06
N THR A 108 6.41 3.74 -2.75
CA THR A 108 7.69 4.44 -2.75
C THR A 108 8.37 4.25 -1.39
N SER A 109 9.67 3.93 -1.42
CA SER A 109 10.48 3.78 -0.22
C SER A 109 10.54 5.07 0.59
N PHE A 110 10.81 4.98 1.89
CA PHE A 110 10.97 6.16 2.74
C PHE A 110 12.03 7.13 2.16
N GLN A 111 13.13 6.60 1.64
CA GLN A 111 14.20 7.40 1.03
C GLN A 111 13.71 8.18 -0.19
N GLY A 112 12.81 7.62 -0.98
CA GLY A 112 12.20 8.28 -2.14
C GLY A 112 11.23 9.39 -1.76
N VAL A 113 10.48 9.22 -0.67
CA VAL A 113 9.40 10.17 -0.31
C VAL A 113 9.79 11.23 0.71
N ARG A 114 10.81 11.01 1.54
CA ARG A 114 11.15 11.90 2.67
C ARG A 114 11.42 13.35 2.29
N ASN A 115 11.84 13.60 1.05
CA ASN A 115 12.22 14.93 0.54
C ASN A 115 11.24 15.49 -0.50
N VAL A 116 10.11 14.83 -0.72
CA VAL A 116 9.11 15.27 -1.71
C VAL A 116 8.46 16.56 -1.23
N LYS A 117 8.47 17.59 -2.09
CA LYS A 117 7.96 18.94 -1.77
C LYS A 117 6.62 19.28 -2.43
N ASN A 118 6.03 18.33 -3.16
CA ASN A 118 4.74 18.56 -3.82
C ASN A 118 3.65 18.83 -2.75
N PRO A 119 3.01 20.02 -2.73
CA PRO A 119 2.00 20.37 -1.74
C PRO A 119 0.82 19.40 -1.69
N ALA A 120 0.45 18.80 -2.83
CA ALA A 120 -0.63 17.82 -2.91
C ALA A 120 -0.39 16.58 -2.03
N PHE A 121 0.88 16.23 -1.79
CA PHE A 121 1.25 15.06 -1.00
C PHE A 121 1.55 15.39 0.45
N LYS A 122 1.56 16.67 0.83
CA LYS A 122 1.88 17.11 2.18
C LYS A 122 1.01 16.43 3.26
N PRO A 123 -0.33 16.35 3.15
CA PRO A 123 -1.13 15.67 4.16
C PRO A 123 -0.75 14.19 4.33
N ARG A 124 -0.46 13.51 3.22
CA ARG A 124 -0.06 12.09 3.23
C ARG A 124 1.34 11.89 3.81
N LEU A 125 2.26 12.81 3.56
CA LEU A 125 3.60 12.84 4.15
C LEU A 125 3.54 13.16 5.65
N GLU A 126 2.64 14.03 6.10
CA GLU A 126 2.44 14.30 7.53
C GLU A 126 1.95 13.04 8.27
N GLU A 127 1.03 12.27 7.69
CA GLU A 127 0.61 10.96 8.19
C GLU A 127 1.78 9.95 8.27
N LEU A 128 2.67 9.94 7.26
CA LEU A 128 3.91 9.17 7.32
C LEU A 128 4.79 9.65 8.49
N PHE A 129 5.04 10.95 8.59
CA PHE A 129 5.96 11.53 9.56
C PHE A 129 5.46 11.44 11.01
N LEU A 130 4.14 11.35 11.22
CA LEU A 130 3.53 11.11 12.53
C LEU A 130 4.02 9.80 13.17
N GLN A 131 4.42 8.80 12.38
CA GLN A 131 4.93 7.52 12.87
C GLN A 131 6.37 7.59 13.39
N PHE A 132 7.09 8.67 13.10
CA PHE A 132 8.48 8.85 13.51
C PHE A 132 8.53 9.81 14.69
N PRO A 133 8.77 9.33 15.92
CA PRO A 133 8.68 10.17 17.13
C PRO A 133 9.61 11.38 17.13
N SER A 134 10.73 11.28 16.41
CA SER A 134 11.72 12.35 16.28
C SER A 134 11.31 13.46 15.29
N SER A 135 10.28 13.23 14.46
CA SER A 135 9.83 14.17 13.45
C SER A 135 9.16 15.40 14.07
N GLY A 136 9.23 16.54 13.37
CA GLY A 136 8.51 17.75 13.79
C GLY A 136 6.99 17.55 13.86
N VAL A 137 6.44 16.73 12.96
CA VAL A 137 5.01 16.39 12.93
C VAL A 137 4.60 15.62 14.19
N ALA A 138 5.34 14.56 14.55
CA ALA A 138 5.04 13.75 15.72
C ALA A 138 5.22 14.54 17.02
N LYS A 139 6.28 15.38 17.12
CA LYS A 139 6.49 16.26 18.28
C LYS A 139 5.36 17.26 18.45
N LYS A 140 4.92 17.90 17.35
CA LYS A 140 3.79 18.83 17.36
C LYS A 140 2.50 18.12 17.77
N ALA A 141 2.23 16.95 17.18
CA ALA A 141 1.06 16.14 17.50
C ALA A 141 1.03 15.72 18.98
N ALA A 142 2.18 15.31 19.53
CA ALA A 142 2.31 14.98 20.95
C ALA A 142 2.08 16.21 21.86
N ALA A 143 2.64 17.37 21.51
CA ALA A 143 2.42 18.60 22.25
C ALA A 143 0.95 19.04 22.25
N SER A 144 0.29 19.02 21.08
CA SER A 144 -1.15 19.32 20.97
C SER A 144 -2.00 18.34 21.77
N HIS A 145 -1.69 17.04 21.70
CA HIS A 145 -2.40 16.03 22.46
C HIS A 145 -2.25 16.19 23.97
N LEU A 146 -1.07 16.60 24.45
CA LEU A 146 -0.87 16.91 25.86
C LEU A 146 -1.76 18.06 26.32
N GLU A 147 -1.93 19.11 25.51
CA GLU A 147 -2.85 20.21 25.83
C GLU A 147 -4.32 19.74 25.85
N GLU A 148 -4.74 18.91 24.89
CA GLU A 148 -6.09 18.32 24.89
C GLU A 148 -6.36 17.49 26.16
N VAL A 149 -5.39 16.67 26.57
CA VAL A 149 -5.50 15.85 27.79
C VAL A 149 -5.51 16.72 29.05
N LYS A 150 -4.73 17.80 29.09
CA LYS A 150 -4.76 18.77 30.20
C LYS A 150 -6.14 19.41 30.31
N VAL A 151 -6.69 19.93 29.21
CA VAL A 151 -8.03 20.54 29.17
C VAL A 151 -9.09 19.54 29.59
N PHE A 152 -9.04 18.31 29.08
CA PHE A 152 -9.94 17.23 29.48
C PHE A 152 -9.88 16.99 30.99
N THR A 153 -8.68 16.85 31.56
CA THR A 153 -8.49 16.59 32.99
C THR A 153 -8.96 17.76 33.86
N GLN A 154 -8.70 19.00 33.43
CA GLN A 154 -9.19 20.21 34.09
C GLN A 154 -10.72 20.25 34.10
N SER A 155 -11.37 19.96 32.97
CA SER A 155 -12.83 19.97 32.86
C SER A 155 -13.51 18.99 33.82
N ILE A 156 -12.97 17.77 33.95
CA ILE A 156 -13.47 16.76 34.89
C ILE A 156 -13.23 17.21 36.34
N THR A 157 -12.04 17.74 36.63
CA THR A 157 -11.69 18.19 37.98
C THR A 157 -12.58 19.35 38.43
N GLU A 158 -12.85 20.32 37.54
CA GLU A 158 -13.74 21.44 37.83
C GLU A 158 -15.20 21.02 37.99
N ALA A 159 -15.69 20.13 37.12
CA ALA A 159 -17.05 19.59 37.23
C ALA A 159 -17.24 18.83 38.55
N GLY A 160 -16.25 18.02 38.96
CA GLY A 160 -16.24 17.34 40.24
C GLY A 160 -16.27 18.31 41.43
N LYS A 161 -15.47 19.40 41.39
CA LYS A 161 -15.50 20.45 42.43
C LYS A 161 -16.84 21.16 42.55
N ARG A 162 -17.59 21.28 41.45
CA ARG A 162 -18.94 21.88 41.41
C ARG A 162 -20.05 20.91 41.82
N GLY A 163 -19.72 19.65 42.15
CA GLY A 163 -20.70 18.62 42.48
C GLY A 163 -21.57 18.20 41.30
N ALA A 164 -21.08 18.36 40.06
CA ALA A 164 -21.80 17.92 38.87
C ALA A 164 -21.97 16.40 38.87
N ASP A 165 -23.08 15.92 38.31
CA ASP A 165 -23.37 14.48 38.20
C ASP A 165 -22.25 13.77 37.41
N PRO A 166 -21.56 12.76 37.97
CA PRO A 166 -20.54 12.00 37.27
C PRO A 166 -21.02 11.36 35.95
N SER A 167 -22.32 11.11 35.79
CA SER A 167 -22.89 10.61 34.52
C SER A 167 -22.72 11.58 33.35
N SER A 168 -22.52 12.87 33.64
CA SER A 168 -22.31 13.94 32.65
C SER A 168 -20.86 14.06 32.17
N PHE A 169 -19.92 13.33 32.79
CA PHE A 169 -18.50 13.42 32.43
C PHE A 169 -18.21 12.69 31.12
N ALA A 170 -17.27 13.23 30.35
CA ALA A 170 -16.81 12.58 29.13
C ALA A 170 -16.18 11.21 29.45
N LEU A 171 -16.75 10.15 28.86
CA LEU A 171 -16.42 8.75 29.14
C LEU A 171 -15.01 8.35 28.67
N LYS A 172 -14.39 9.13 27.79
CA LYS A 172 -13.11 8.79 27.18
C LYS A 172 -12.26 10.04 27.03
N ALA A 173 -11.00 9.93 27.45
CA ALA A 173 -9.99 10.94 27.15
C ALA A 173 -9.78 11.08 25.63
N PRO A 174 -9.29 12.23 25.16
CA PRO A 174 -8.80 12.38 23.79
C PRO A 174 -7.88 11.21 23.44
N SER A 175 -8.00 10.67 22.22
CA SER A 175 -7.13 9.59 21.77
C SER A 175 -5.87 10.18 21.15
N PHE A 176 -4.71 9.54 21.34
CA PHE A 176 -3.49 9.98 20.67
C PHE A 176 -3.68 9.93 19.14
N PRO A 177 -3.20 10.92 18.38
CA PRO A 177 -3.30 10.92 16.92
C PRO A 177 -2.51 9.75 16.33
N GLU A 178 -3.16 8.97 15.47
CA GLU A 178 -2.56 7.80 14.83
C GLU A 178 -2.62 7.92 13.31
N ALA A 179 -1.51 7.54 12.67
CA ALA A 179 -1.39 7.59 11.22
C ALA A 179 -2.46 6.74 10.51
N GLY A 180 -3.16 7.32 9.54
CA GLY A 180 -4.24 6.67 8.80
C GLY A 180 -5.54 6.49 9.58
N LYS A 181 -5.69 7.16 10.73
CA LYS A 181 -6.95 7.24 11.49
C LYS A 181 -7.56 8.65 11.51
N SER A 182 -6.96 9.63 10.82
CA SER A 182 -7.47 11.02 10.78
C SER A 182 -8.79 11.18 10.01
N GLY A 183 -9.16 10.21 9.17
CA GLY A 183 -10.35 10.27 8.31
C GLY A 183 -10.21 11.18 7.09
N THR A 184 -9.13 11.97 7.01
CA THR A 184 -8.88 12.92 5.91
C THR A 184 -7.97 12.34 4.82
N VAL A 185 -7.05 11.45 5.21
CA VAL A 185 -6.15 10.75 4.30
C VAL A 185 -6.52 9.27 4.24
N PRO A 186 -6.88 8.72 3.06
CA PRO A 186 -7.07 7.28 2.91
C PRO A 186 -5.76 6.54 3.21
N SER A 187 -5.82 5.51 4.06
CA SER A 187 -4.63 4.81 4.56
C SER A 187 -3.78 4.16 3.46
N ASP A 188 -4.40 3.75 2.36
CA ASP A 188 -3.75 3.16 1.19
C ASP A 188 -3.07 4.18 0.27
N THR A 189 -3.20 5.46 0.58
CA THR A 189 -2.46 6.55 -0.06
C THR A 189 -1.28 7.06 0.78
N ILE A 190 -1.15 6.58 2.02
CA ILE A 190 -0.02 6.96 2.89
C ILE A 190 1.27 6.36 2.30
N PRO A 191 2.32 7.17 2.10
CA PRO A 191 3.55 6.70 1.50
C PRO A 191 4.18 5.55 2.28
N THR A 192 4.94 4.71 1.57
CA THR A 192 5.76 3.63 2.15
C THR A 192 4.98 2.48 2.80
N TYR A 193 3.68 2.61 3.04
CA TYR A 193 2.85 1.55 3.63
C TYR A 193 2.87 0.29 2.78
N ALA A 194 2.52 0.39 1.51
CA ALA A 194 2.56 -0.76 0.62
C ALA A 194 3.99 -1.24 0.38
N TYR A 195 4.98 -0.34 0.26
CA TYR A 195 6.39 -0.70 0.13
C TYR A 195 6.89 -1.57 1.29
N ASN A 196 6.68 -1.15 2.53
CA ASN A 196 7.12 -1.88 3.72
C ASN A 196 6.40 -3.22 3.87
N TRP A 197 5.14 -3.33 3.42
CA TRP A 197 4.37 -4.57 3.55
C TRP A 197 4.63 -5.58 2.44
N CYS A 198 4.82 -5.10 1.22
CA CYS A 198 4.82 -5.93 0.02
C CYS A 198 6.22 -6.15 -0.55
N VAL A 199 7.12 -5.19 -0.35
CA VAL A 199 8.38 -5.13 -1.10
C VAL A 199 9.59 -5.36 -0.19
N SER A 200 9.62 -4.76 1.00
CA SER A 200 10.76 -4.89 1.92
C SER A 200 10.51 -5.94 3.02
N PRO A 201 11.46 -6.85 3.34
CA PRO A 201 12.79 -7.04 2.77
C PRO A 201 12.88 -8.17 1.73
N LEU A 202 11.77 -8.77 1.31
CA LEU A 202 11.75 -10.02 0.54
C LEU A 202 11.69 -9.86 -0.99
N THR A 203 11.80 -8.64 -1.52
CA THR A 203 11.90 -8.47 -2.98
C THR A 203 13.34 -8.66 -3.42
N PRO A 204 13.64 -9.67 -4.25
CA PRO A 204 14.92 -9.73 -4.92
C PRO A 204 15.00 -8.48 -5.81
N MET A 205 15.76 -7.48 -5.37
CA MET A 205 16.16 -6.36 -6.21
C MET A 205 16.91 -6.95 -7.41
N GLY A 206 16.32 -6.78 -8.58
CA GLY A 206 16.89 -7.29 -9.82
C GLY A 206 15.92 -7.27 -10.98
N VAL A 207 14.82 -6.52 -10.90
CA VAL A 207 13.94 -6.33 -12.05
C VAL A 207 14.37 -5.06 -12.76
N ALA A 208 14.86 -5.19 -13.99
CA ALA A 208 15.13 -4.04 -14.85
C ALA A 208 13.80 -3.58 -15.48
N GLY A 209 13.16 -2.60 -14.83
CA GLY A 209 11.89 -2.01 -15.26
C GLY A 209 10.69 -2.64 -14.58
N VAL A 210 10.02 -1.86 -13.73
CA VAL A 210 8.72 -2.19 -13.16
C VAL A 210 7.65 -1.52 -14.01
N ILE A 211 6.74 -2.31 -14.57
CA ILE A 211 5.60 -1.76 -15.29
C ILE A 211 4.45 -1.63 -14.32
N TRP A 212 4.12 -0.38 -14.02
CA TRP A 212 2.98 -0.05 -13.19
C TRP A 212 1.72 -0.01 -14.04
N VAL A 213 0.82 -0.97 -13.83
CA VAL A 213 -0.43 -1.04 -14.56
C VAL A 213 -1.60 -0.85 -13.60
N PRO A 214 -2.16 0.37 -13.50
CA PRO A 214 -3.26 0.64 -12.60
C PRO A 214 -4.58 0.03 -13.15
N SER A 215 -5.50 -0.33 -12.26
CA SER A 215 -6.92 -0.36 -12.67
C SER A 215 -7.40 1.06 -12.87
N GLU A 216 -8.50 1.25 -13.62
CA GLU A 216 -9.13 2.57 -13.82
C GLU A 216 -9.34 3.32 -12.49
N SER A 217 -9.79 2.62 -11.46
CA SER A 217 -9.96 3.14 -10.10
C SER A 217 -8.67 3.54 -9.38
N ASN A 218 -7.49 3.10 -9.85
CA ASN A 218 -6.19 3.42 -9.27
C ASN A 218 -5.54 4.66 -9.90
N LEU A 219 -6.08 5.18 -11.01
CA LEU A 219 -5.65 6.46 -11.58
C LEU A 219 -6.07 7.65 -10.69
N GLY A 220 -6.95 7.41 -9.72
CA GLY A 220 -7.57 8.47 -8.91
C GLY A 220 -8.54 9.31 -9.74
N GLU A 221 -9.10 10.34 -9.11
CA GLU A 221 -9.93 11.35 -9.79
C GLU A 221 -9.08 12.50 -10.37
N ASP A 222 -7.78 12.51 -10.07
CA ASP A 222 -6.82 13.55 -10.45
C ASP A 222 -5.59 12.93 -11.16
N PRO A 223 -5.55 12.97 -12.50
CA PRO A 223 -4.45 12.42 -13.29
C PRO A 223 -3.07 13.06 -13.02
N ASP A 224 -3.03 14.35 -12.67
CA ASP A 224 -1.77 15.07 -12.43
C ASP A 224 -1.11 14.59 -11.13
N HIS A 225 -1.92 14.30 -10.10
CA HIS A 225 -1.43 13.64 -8.90
C HIS A 225 -0.84 12.27 -9.24
N TYR A 226 -1.55 11.45 -10.02
CA TYR A 226 -1.07 10.12 -10.38
C TYR A 226 0.26 10.16 -11.14
N ALA A 227 0.41 11.08 -12.10
CA ALA A 227 1.66 11.27 -12.83
C ALA A 227 2.82 11.68 -11.89
N ALA A 228 2.58 12.62 -10.97
CA ALA A 228 3.58 13.06 -10.00
C ALA A 228 3.97 11.94 -9.01
N GLU A 229 3.02 11.08 -8.62
CA GLU A 229 3.31 9.90 -7.79
C GLU A 229 4.19 8.90 -8.53
N LEU A 230 3.90 8.63 -9.81
CA LEU A 230 4.73 7.76 -10.65
C LEU A 230 6.15 8.31 -10.83
N GLU A 231 6.29 9.60 -11.09
CA GLU A 231 7.60 10.22 -11.24
C GLU A 231 8.42 10.15 -9.95
N THR A 232 7.78 10.37 -8.81
CA THR A 232 8.40 10.22 -7.49
C THR A 232 8.85 8.78 -7.25
N TYR A 233 7.99 7.81 -7.55
CA TYR A 233 8.32 6.39 -7.44
C TYR A 233 9.50 6.03 -8.35
N ALA A 234 9.46 6.42 -9.62
CA ALA A 234 10.52 6.13 -10.59
C ALA A 234 11.88 6.69 -10.15
N LYS A 235 11.92 7.93 -9.65
CA LYS A 235 13.15 8.56 -9.11
C LYS A 235 13.66 7.90 -7.83
N SER A 236 12.84 7.12 -7.13
CA SER A 236 13.22 6.42 -5.90
C SER A 236 13.89 5.07 -6.14
N LEU A 237 13.78 4.53 -7.36
CA LEU A 237 14.37 3.25 -7.72
C LEU A 237 15.90 3.41 -7.87
N PRO A 238 16.69 2.41 -7.42
CA PRO A 238 18.14 2.43 -7.53
C PRO A 238 18.65 2.27 -8.97
#